data_AF-A0A537B8C7-F1
#
_entry.id   AF-A0A537B8C7-F1
#
_cell.length_a   1.000
_cell.length_b   1.000
_cell.length_c   1.000
_cell.angle_alpha   90.00
_cell.angle_beta   90.00
_cell.angle_gamma   90.00
#
_symmetry.space_group_name_H-M   'P 1'
#
loop_
_entity.id
_entity.type
_entity.pdbx_description
1 polymer ?
#
loop_
_entity_poly.entity_id
_entity_poly.type
_entity_poly.pdbx_seq_one_letter_code
_entity_poly.pdbx_strand_id
1 'polypeptide(L)' 'TRSLKSALALVDVQVLDHFIVAGTHVMSFAERGLL' A
#
# COMPACT_ATOMS: atom_id res chain seq x y z
N THR A 1 -4.30 5.43 -0.28
CA THR A 1 -2.92 5.89 0.05
C THR A 1 -2.17 6.50 -1.14
N ARG A 2 -2.83 7.35 -1.95
CA ARG A 2 -2.22 7.88 -3.18
C ARG A 2 -1.08 8.87 -2.92
N SER A 3 -1.23 9.79 -1.97
CA SER A 3 -0.24 10.83 -1.69
C SER A 3 1.11 10.27 -1.21
N LEU A 4 1.09 9.21 -0.40
CA LEU A 4 2.32 8.57 0.08
C LEU A 4 3.09 7.87 -1.05
N LYS A 5 2.38 7.17 -1.94
CA LYS A 5 2.98 6.48 -3.10
C LYS A 5 3.64 7.48 -4.06
N SER A 6 2.99 8.61 -4.32
CA SER A 6 3.55 9.69 -5.15
C SER A 6 4.78 10.35 -4.52
N ALA A 7 4.81 10.54 -3.21
CA ALA A 7 5.97 11.11 -2.52
C ALA A 7 7.19 10.17 -2.54
N LEU A 8 6.98 8.87 -2.32
CA LEU A 8 8.05 7.87 -2.33
C LEU A 8 8.68 7.66 -3.72
N ALA A 9 7.90 7.87 -4.79
CA ALA A 9 8.41 7.84 -6.17
C ALA A 9 9.45 8.93 -6.47
N LEU A 10 9.48 10.04 -5.71
CA LEU A 10 10.47 11.11 -5.89
C LEU A 10 11.87 10.74 -5.38
N VAL A 11 11.95 9.65 -4.61
CA VAL A 11 13.19 9.16 -3.99
C VAL A 11 13.45 7.70 -4.36
N ASP A 12 12.90 7.24 -5.48
CA ASP A 12 13.04 5.87 -6.01
C ASP A 12 12.64 4.75 -5.03
N VAL A 13 11.73 5.04 -4.10
CA VAL A 13 11.19 4.04 -3.16
C VAL A 13 9.83 3.55 -3.64
N GLN A 14 9.67 2.22 -3.71
CA GLN A 14 8.41 1.60 -4.13
C GLN A 14 7.56 1.18 -2.92
N VAL A 15 6.26 1.43 -3.01
CA VAL A 15 5.26 0.86 -2.09
C VAL A 15 4.89 -0.52 -2.59
N LEU A 16 5.32 -1.56 -1.87
CA LEU A 16 5.05 -2.96 -2.22
C LEU A 16 3.60 -3.35 -1.93
N ASP A 17 3.09 -2.94 -0.77
CA ASP A 17 1.69 -3.21 -0.40
C ASP A 17 1.14 -2.20 0.60
N HIS A 18 -0.19 -2.11 0.66
CA HIS A 18 -0.92 -1.44 1.72
C HIS A 18 -1.85 -2.43 2.44
N PHE A 19 -1.51 -2.78 3.67
CA PHE A 19 -2.30 -3.69 4.49
C PHE A 19 -3.31 -2.94 5.37
N ILE A 20 -4.56 -3.37 5.34
CA ILE A 20 -5.57 -3.03 6.36
C ILE A 20 -5.63 -4.17 7.37
N VAL A 21 -5.51 -3.83 8.66
CA VAL A 21 -5.59 -4.79 9.77
C VAL A 21 -6.83 -4.50 10.61
N ALA A 22 -7.70 -5.51 10.80
CA ALA A 22 -8.92 -5.43 11.59
C ALA A 22 -9.05 -6.67 12.49
N GLY A 23 -8.60 -6.54 13.74
CA GLY A 23 -8.52 -7.67 14.67
C GLY A 23 -7.57 -8.76 14.16
N THR A 24 -8.07 -9.98 14.00
CA THR A 24 -7.31 -11.11 13.45
C THR A 24 -7.33 -11.18 11.91
N HIS A 25 -7.95 -10.21 11.24
CA HIS A 25 -8.03 -10.19 9.78
C HIS A 25 -7.06 -9.16 9.21
N VAL A 26 -6.39 -9.55 8.12
CA VAL A 26 -5.50 -8.71 7.35
C VAL A 26 -5.95 -8.74 5.89
N MET A 27 -5.96 -7.58 5.24
CA MET A 27 -6.24 -7.44 3.82
C MET A 27 -5.11 -6.69 3.13
N SER A 28 -4.53 -7.31 2.10
CA SER A 28 -3.63 -6.67 1.13
C SER A 28 -4.41 -5.87 0.08
N PHE A 29 -3.88 -4.71 -0.30
CA PHE A 29 -4.39 -3.96 -1.45
C PHE A 29 -3.81 -4.48 -2.77
N ALA A 30 -2.56 -4.96 -2.76
CA ALA A 30 -1.92 -5.56 -3.94
C ALA A 30 -2.71 -6.77 -4.43
N GLU A 31 -3.05 -7.69 -3.53
CA GLU A 31 -3.79 -8.92 -3.84
C GLU A 31 -5.22 -8.65 -4.36
N ARG A 32 -5.78 -7.48 -4.04
CA ARG A 32 -7.10 -7.05 -4.52
C ARG A 32 -7.06 -6.14 -5.75
N GLY A 33 -5.87 -5.86 -6.30
CA GLY A 33 -5.70 -4.96 -7.45
C GLY A 33 -6.01 -3.49 -7.16
N LEU A 34 -5.82 -3.04 -5.91
CA LEU A 34 -6.20 -1.70 -5.43
C LEU A 34 -5.02 -0.73 -5.28
N LEU A 35 -3.80 -1.11 -5.69
CA LEU A 35 -2.57 -0.31 -5.61
C LEU A 35 -2.20 0.42 -6.89
#